data_AF-A0A7C5BQS8-F1
#
_entry.id   AF-A0A7C5BQS8-F1
#
_cell.length_a   1.000
_cell.length_b   1.000
_cell.length_c   1.000
_cell.angle_alpha   90.00
_cell.angle_beta   90.00
_cell.angle_gamma   90.00
#
_symmetry.space_group_name_H-M   'P 1'
#
loop_
_entity.id
_entity.type
_entity.pdbx_description
1 polymer ?
#
loop_
_entity_poly.entity_id
_entity_poly.type
_entity_poly.pdbx_seq_one_letter_code
_entity_poly.pdbx_strand_id
1 'polypeptide(L)' 'MTDEHSLQGSYKDVIDPDKFRKMLAECAYYKAEKRGFAAGHDIEDWLEAEQEINNQRFYWSQEQW' A
#
# COMPACT_ATOMS: atom_id res chain seq x y z
N MET A 1 1.92 20.42 28.25
CA MET A 1 1.04 21.21 27.37
C MET A 1 1.87 21.65 26.19
N THR A 2 2.13 20.71 25.29
CA THR A 2 2.58 20.88 23.90
C THR A 2 2.20 19.58 23.22
N ASP A 3 1.17 19.64 22.40
CA ASP A 3 0.69 18.56 21.54
C ASP A 3 1.80 18.15 20.55
N GLU A 4 2.31 16.92 20.65
CA GLU A 4 3.28 16.35 19.71
C GLU A 4 2.70 15.21 18.84
N HIS A 5 1.38 15.19 18.62
CA HIS A 5 0.72 14.25 17.70
C HIS A 5 0.86 14.68 16.21
N SER A 6 2.05 15.04 15.73
CA SER A 6 2.22 15.46 14.32
C SER A 6 3.55 15.08 13.68
N LEU A 7 4.12 13.94 14.07
CA LEU A 7 5.02 13.18 13.18
C LEU A 7 4.19 12.23 12.31
N GLN A 8 3.26 12.77 11.51
CA GLN A 8 2.76 12.05 10.33
C GLN A 8 3.80 12.19 9.22
N GLY A 9 5.04 11.72 9.47
CA GLY A 9 5.94 11.34 8.40
C GLY A 9 5.27 10.17 7.72
N SER A 10 4.61 10.44 6.60
CA SER A 10 3.89 9.44 5.83
C SER A 10 4.86 8.27 5.64
N TYR A 11 4.46 7.07 6.03
CA TYR A 11 5.23 5.82 5.85
C TYR A 11 5.74 5.60 4.40
N LYS A 12 5.26 6.42 3.45
CA LYS A 12 5.80 6.69 2.11
C LYS A 12 7.27 7.15 2.10
N ASP A 13 7.79 7.75 3.17
CA ASP A 13 9.19 8.22 3.25
C ASP A 13 10.18 7.09 3.59
N VAL A 14 9.71 5.96 4.15
CA VAL A 14 10.56 4.83 4.56
C VAL A 14 10.82 3.84 3.41
N ILE A 15 10.02 3.88 2.35
CA ILE A 15 10.28 3.14 1.11
C ILE A 15 10.59 4.15 0.02
N ASP A 16 11.59 3.86 -0.78
CA ASP A 16 11.79 4.56 -2.04
C ASP A 16 10.46 4.65 -2.83
N PRO A 17 9.99 5.85 -3.18
CA PRO A 17 8.67 6.05 -3.77
C PRO A 17 8.50 5.32 -5.10
N ASP A 18 9.58 5.09 -5.86
CA ASP A 18 9.55 4.30 -7.08
C ASP A 18 9.34 2.82 -6.78
N LYS A 19 9.96 2.30 -5.72
CA LYS A 19 9.75 0.92 -5.28
C LYS A 19 8.32 0.71 -4.77
N PHE A 20 7.78 1.66 -4.01
CA PHE A 20 6.39 1.61 -3.56
C PHE A 20 5.40 1.61 -4.75
N ARG A 21 5.62 2.48 -5.74
CA ARG A 21 4.81 2.54 -6.96
C ARG A 21 4.88 1.25 -7.79
N LYS A 22 6.05 0.62 -7.89
CA LYS A 22 6.20 -0.67 -8.58
C LYS A 22 5.39 -1.77 -7.90
N MET A 23 5.52 -1.91 -6.58
CA MET A 23 4.75 -2.90 -5.82
C MET A 23 3.24 -2.69 -5.97
N LEU A 24 2.81 -1.42 -5.92
CA LEU A 24 1.41 -1.03 -6.15
C LEU A 24 0.93 -1.45 -7.54
N ALA A 25 1.69 -1.10 -8.58
CA ALA A 25 1.35 -1.40 -9.96
C ALA A 25 1.30 -2.91 -10.22
N GLU A 26 2.24 -3.69 -9.65
CA GLU A 26 2.24 -5.14 -9.74
C GLU A 26 1.01 -5.75 -9.05
N CYS A 27 0.68 -5.32 -7.83
CA CYS A 27 -0.51 -5.79 -7.12
C CYS A 27 -1.81 -5.45 -7.86
N ALA A 28 -1.96 -4.21 -8.34
CA ALA A 28 -3.12 -3.80 -9.13
C ALA A 28 -3.22 -4.58 -10.44
N TYR A 29 -2.08 -4.81 -11.13
CA TYR A 29 -2.03 -5.62 -12.35
C TYR A 29 -2.48 -7.06 -12.11
N TYR A 30 -1.99 -7.72 -11.07
CA TYR A 30 -2.41 -9.09 -10.74
C TYR A 30 -3.89 -9.18 -10.36
N LYS A 31 -4.45 -8.15 -9.69
CA LYS A 31 -5.88 -8.09 -9.37
C LYS A 31 -6.73 -7.93 -10.63
N ALA A 32 -6.35 -6.99 -11.50
CA ALA A 32 -7.00 -6.82 -12.79
C ALA A 32 -6.91 -8.10 -13.63
N GLU A 33 -5.74 -8.75 -13.70
CA GLU A 33 -5.53 -10.02 -14.42
C GLU A 33 -6.43 -11.14 -13.87
N LYS A 34 -6.53 -11.30 -12.54
CA LYS A 34 -7.44 -12.28 -11.92
C LYS A 34 -8.91 -12.06 -12.26
N ARG A 35 -9.31 -10.80 -12.53
CA ARG A 35 -10.66 -10.43 -12.97
C ARG A 35 -10.80 -10.41 -14.50
N GLY A 36 -9.75 -10.73 -15.26
CA GLY A 36 -9.76 -10.68 -16.73
C GLY A 36 -9.79 -9.26 -17.30
N PHE A 37 -9.19 -8.28 -16.59
CA PHE A 37 -9.18 -6.86 -16.93
C PHE A 37 -10.58 -6.28 -17.12
N ALA A 38 -11.52 -6.68 -16.27
CA ALA A 38 -12.88 -6.16 -16.29
C ALA A 38 -12.89 -4.64 -16.03
N ALA A 39 -13.40 -3.88 -16.99
CA ALA A 39 -13.49 -2.42 -16.89
C ALA A 39 -14.43 -1.99 -15.75
N GLY A 40 -14.09 -0.88 -15.08
CA GLY A 40 -14.88 -0.30 -14.00
C GLY A 40 -14.40 -0.65 -12.59
N HIS A 41 -13.40 -1.53 -12.47
CA HIS A 41 -12.77 -1.89 -11.20
C HIS A 41 -11.36 -1.31 -11.03
N ASP A 42 -10.87 -0.50 -11.97
CA ASP A 42 -9.51 0.05 -11.97
C ASP A 42 -9.15 0.78 -10.65
N ILE A 43 -10.10 1.55 -10.11
CA ILE A 43 -9.93 2.30 -8.86
C ILE A 43 -9.95 1.36 -7.65
N GLU A 44 -10.82 0.36 -7.66
CA GLU A 44 -10.93 -0.63 -6.58
C GLU A 44 -9.68 -1.51 -6.52
N ASP A 45 -9.17 -1.97 -7.66
CA ASP A 45 -7.95 -2.76 -7.74
C ASP A 45 -6.72 -1.99 -7.22
N TRP A 46 -6.69 -0.67 -7.47
CA TRP A 46 -5.67 0.24 -6.92
C TRP A 46 -5.79 0.42 -5.39
N LEU A 47 -7.01 0.67 -4.90
CA LEU A 47 -7.28 0.82 -3.46
C LEU A 47 -6.99 -0.45 -2.67
N GLU A 48 -7.39 -1.60 -3.22
CA GLU A 48 -7.09 -2.89 -2.61
C GLU A 48 -5.57 -3.18 -2.62
N ALA A 49 -4.85 -2.81 -3.68
CA ALA A 49 -3.39 -2.93 -3.73
C ALA A 49 -2.69 -2.04 -2.68
N GLU A 50 -3.15 -0.79 -2.51
CA GLU A 50 -2.63 0.11 -1.46
C GLU A 50 -2.87 -0.47 -0.06
N GLN A 51 -4.08 -0.98 0.17
CA GLN A 51 -4.46 -1.54 1.45
C GLN A 51 -3.71 -2.84 1.77
N GLU A 52 -3.47 -3.70 0.78
CA GLU A 52 -2.66 -4.92 0.92
C GLU A 52 -1.22 -4.59 1.29
N ILE A 53 -0.58 -3.64 0.60
CA ILE A 53 0.80 -3.22 0.90
C ILE A 53 0.90 -2.56 2.28
N ASN A 54 -0.11 -1.78 2.66
CA ASN A 54 -0.20 -1.18 3.98
C ASN A 54 -0.42 -2.25 5.08
N ASN A 55 -1.28 -3.23 4.85
CA ASN A 55 -1.58 -4.31 5.80
C ASN A 55 -0.40 -5.28 5.95
N GLN A 56 0.22 -5.73 4.85
CA GLN A 56 1.41 -6.58 4.90
C GLN A 56 2.52 -5.95 5.74
N ARG A 57 2.68 -4.62 5.70
CA ARG A 57 3.67 -3.93 6.55
C ARG A 57 3.34 -3.88 8.03
N PHE A 58 2.06 -3.95 8.40
CA PHE A 58 1.67 -3.97 9.81
C PHE A 58 2.06 -5.30 10.48
N TYR A 59 2.04 -6.41 9.74
CA TYR A 59 2.40 -7.74 10.26
C TYR A 59 3.90 -7.93 10.49
N TRP A 60 4.78 -7.24 9.74
CA TRP A 60 6.24 -7.33 9.94
C TRP A 60 6.75 -6.40 11.04
N SER A 61 5.94 -5.42 11.47
CA SER A 61 6.31 -4.51 12.57
C SER A 61 5.98 -5.07 13.96
N GLN A 62 5.37 -6.26 14.05
CA GLN A 62 4.91 -6.86 15.32
C GLN A 62 5.69 -8.14 15.73
N GLU A 63 6.57 -8.70 14.89
CA GLU A 63 7.42 -9.86 15.25
C GLU A 63 8.84 -9.44 15.69
N GLN A 64 8.92 -8.55 16.68
CA GLN A 64 10.14 -8.36 17.47
C GLN A 64 9.78 -8.38 18.96
N TRP A 65 9.43 -9.57 19.46
CA TRP A 65 9.74 -9.98 20.83
C TRP A 65 9.84 -11.50 20.95
#